data_AF-A0A963F5D3-F1
#
_entry.id   AF-A0A963F5D3-F1
#
_cell.length_a   1.000
_cell.length_b   1.000
_cell.length_c   1.000
_cell.angle_alpha   90.00
_cell.angle_beta   90.00
_cell.angle_gamma   90.00
#
_symmetry.space_group_name_H-M   'P 1'
#
loop_
_entity.id
_entity.type
_entity.pdbx_description
1 polymer ?
#
loop_
_entity_poly.entity_id
_entity_poly.type
_entity_poly.pdbx_seq_one_letter_code
_entity_poly.pdbx_strand_id
1 'polypeptide(L)'
;MTSTVTLKLRHFSRYSLGLVLLLFMINLSPRVSLAGDDGPEQVIQQISERLLAVLVEERDALKSDPARLYQLADEILVPHIDFAKVSSLVLGKHWNRATPNQQEAFQHAFQRLLVRTYSTAFTELQEWEIRFLPTRASDGGDDTAVRTQLLLPQVNPIEVLYHMHLKEGNWLAYDVKIDGISLVTNYRTSFNRELRTVGMDGLIRKITVLNEKRVQKQDVKNS
;
A
#
# COMPACT_ATOMS: atom_id res chain seq x y z
N MET A 1 42.15 -34.43 27.57
CA MET A 1 42.66 -35.16 26.40
C MET A 1 42.88 -34.16 25.28
N THR A 2 44.10 -33.63 25.21
CA THR A 2 44.60 -32.72 24.18
C THR A 2 45.39 -33.54 23.17
N SER A 3 45.16 -33.38 21.87
CA SER A 3 46.09 -33.85 20.84
C SER A 3 46.06 -32.91 19.66
N THR A 4 47.02 -31.99 19.70
CA THR A 4 47.60 -31.25 18.58
C THR A 4 48.28 -32.21 17.61
N VAL A 5 48.04 -32.05 16.30
CA VAL A 5 48.94 -32.56 15.25
C VAL A 5 49.37 -31.38 14.38
N THR A 6 50.61 -30.97 14.60
CA THR A 6 51.39 -30.06 13.75
C THR A 6 52.27 -30.89 12.81
N LEU A 7 52.31 -30.58 11.51
CA LEU A 7 53.47 -30.90 10.68
C LEU A 7 53.75 -29.84 9.58
N LYS A 8 55.06 -29.52 9.49
CA LYS A 8 55.83 -28.51 8.73
C LYS A 8 55.55 -28.45 7.21
N LEU A 9 55.48 -27.28 6.56
CA LEU A 9 56.51 -26.29 6.16
C LEU A 9 57.45 -26.73 5.00
N ARG A 10 57.30 -26.14 3.79
CA ARG A 10 58.32 -25.33 3.05
C ARG A 10 58.07 -25.19 1.52
N HIS A 11 58.14 -23.92 1.08
CA HIS A 11 58.77 -23.33 -0.13
C HIS A 11 58.12 -23.35 -1.53
N PHE A 12 57.74 -22.13 -1.96
CA PHE A 12 58.17 -21.37 -3.15
C PHE A 12 58.14 -22.01 -4.56
N SER A 13 57.30 -21.43 -5.45
CA SER A 13 57.64 -21.04 -6.84
C SER A 13 56.45 -20.23 -7.41
N ARG A 14 56.50 -18.91 -7.63
CA ARG A 14 57.15 -18.15 -8.72
C ARG A 14 56.84 -18.65 -10.14
N TYR A 15 55.57 -18.65 -10.54
CA TYR A 15 55.24 -18.48 -11.96
C TYR A 15 54.20 -17.37 -12.14
N SER A 16 54.73 -16.23 -12.57
CA SER A 16 54.02 -15.10 -13.12
C SER A 16 53.47 -15.43 -14.51
N LEU A 17 52.31 -14.86 -14.82
CA LEU A 17 51.94 -14.37 -16.15
C LEU A 17 51.70 -15.41 -17.27
N GLY A 18 50.45 -15.86 -17.38
CA GLY A 18 49.86 -16.48 -18.57
C GLY A 18 48.47 -15.91 -18.80
N LEU A 19 48.41 -14.68 -19.31
CA LEU A 19 47.21 -13.92 -19.66
C LEU A 19 46.60 -14.46 -20.97
N VAL A 20 45.28 -14.68 -20.94
CA VAL A 20 44.34 -14.62 -22.09
C VAL A 20 44.52 -15.66 -23.20
N LEU A 21 43.64 -16.67 -23.21
CA LEU A 21 42.70 -16.99 -24.30
C LEU A 21 42.06 -18.37 -24.05
N LEU A 22 41.00 -18.43 -23.26
CA LEU A 22 39.90 -19.40 -23.47
C LEU A 22 38.78 -19.13 -22.47
N LEU A 23 37.67 -18.60 -22.96
CA LEU A 23 36.36 -19.22 -22.88
C LEU A 23 35.29 -18.14 -23.04
N PHE A 24 34.89 -18.02 -24.29
CA PHE A 24 33.57 -17.59 -24.70
C PHE A 24 32.56 -18.52 -24.03
N MET A 25 32.00 -18.09 -22.90
CA MET A 25 30.71 -18.56 -22.43
C MET A 25 29.92 -17.34 -21.99
N ILE A 26 29.24 -16.76 -22.99
CA ILE A 26 28.03 -15.98 -22.80
C ILE A 26 27.09 -16.84 -21.97
N ASN A 27 27.10 -16.65 -20.65
CA ASN A 27 25.93 -16.94 -19.84
C ASN A 27 25.03 -15.71 -19.97
N LEU A 28 24.31 -15.64 -21.10
CA LEU A 28 23.00 -15.01 -21.11
C LEU A 28 22.14 -15.87 -20.18
N SER A 29 22.31 -15.70 -18.87
CA SER A 29 21.22 -16.05 -17.97
C SER A 29 20.06 -15.20 -18.46
N PRO A 30 18.90 -15.78 -18.82
CA PRO A 30 17.72 -14.97 -18.90
C PRO A 30 17.64 -14.25 -17.55
N ARG A 31 17.71 -12.92 -17.56
CA ARG A 31 17.15 -12.16 -16.46
C ARG A 31 15.70 -12.59 -16.46
N VAL A 32 15.35 -13.50 -15.56
CA VAL A 32 13.96 -13.65 -15.16
C VAL A 32 13.59 -12.25 -14.70
N SER A 33 12.81 -11.58 -15.53
CA SER A 33 12.10 -10.40 -15.11
C SER A 33 11.17 -10.90 -14.02
N LEU A 34 11.50 -10.65 -12.75
CA LEU A 34 10.54 -10.74 -11.64
C LEU A 34 9.56 -9.60 -11.84
N ALA A 35 8.65 -9.78 -12.79
CA ALA A 35 7.50 -8.91 -12.99
C ALA A 35 6.27 -9.73 -12.61
N GLY A 36 5.72 -9.43 -11.43
CA GLY A 36 4.34 -9.76 -11.01
C GLY A 36 4.07 -11.20 -10.60
N ASP A 37 4.52 -11.61 -9.40
CA ASP A 37 4.14 -12.91 -8.81
C ASP A 37 3.96 -12.84 -7.27
N ASP A 38 3.84 -11.62 -6.71
CA ASP A 38 3.55 -11.46 -5.28
C ASP A 38 2.07 -11.81 -5.02
N GLY A 39 1.84 -12.80 -4.17
CA GLY A 39 0.49 -13.13 -3.70
C GLY A 39 -0.15 -11.96 -2.92
N PRO A 40 -1.48 -11.98 -2.72
CA PRO A 40 -2.20 -10.87 -2.11
C PRO A 40 -1.73 -10.57 -0.67
N GLU A 41 -1.35 -11.61 0.10
CA GLU A 41 -0.75 -11.44 1.44
C GLU A 41 0.61 -10.75 1.37
N GLN A 42 1.44 -11.13 0.39
CA GLN A 42 2.77 -10.58 0.20
C GLN A 42 2.73 -9.10 -0.20
N VAL A 43 1.77 -8.72 -1.05
CA VAL A 43 1.51 -7.31 -1.38
C VAL A 43 1.20 -6.49 -0.12
N ILE A 44 0.30 -6.97 0.74
CA ILE A 44 -0.04 -6.29 2.01
C ILE A 44 1.18 -6.19 2.92
N GLN A 45 1.95 -7.27 3.06
CA GLN A 45 3.15 -7.30 3.90
C GLN A 45 4.19 -6.27 3.43
N GLN A 46 4.51 -6.26 2.14
CA GLN A 46 5.51 -5.34 1.57
C GLN A 46 5.09 -3.87 1.74
N ILE A 47 3.81 -3.56 1.51
CA ILE A 47 3.29 -2.19 1.69
C ILE A 47 3.41 -1.78 3.15
N SER A 48 3.04 -2.66 4.08
CA SER A 48 3.12 -2.41 5.52
C SER A 48 4.54 -2.16 5.99
N GLU A 49 5.48 -3.03 5.61
CA GLU A 49 6.90 -2.91 5.96
C GLU A 49 7.51 -1.64 5.38
N ARG A 50 7.22 -1.34 4.10
CA ARG A 50 7.69 -0.13 3.44
C ARG A 50 7.13 1.12 4.11
N LEU A 51 5.85 1.14 4.44
CA LEU A 51 5.22 2.27 5.11
C LEU A 51 5.83 2.48 6.50
N LEU A 52 5.98 1.42 7.30
CA LEU A 52 6.61 1.49 8.61
C LEU A 52 8.04 2.03 8.53
N ALA A 53 8.84 1.50 7.60
CA ALA A 53 10.22 1.93 7.39
C ALA A 53 10.32 3.43 7.11
N VAL A 54 9.52 3.95 6.16
CA VAL A 54 9.57 5.38 5.81
C VAL A 54 9.03 6.26 6.94
N LEU A 55 8.00 5.84 7.67
CA LEU A 55 7.51 6.63 8.81
C LEU A 55 8.53 6.73 9.95
N VAL A 56 9.31 5.68 10.16
CA VAL A 56 10.40 5.67 11.15
C VAL A 56 11.56 6.55 10.66
N GLU A 57 11.95 6.44 9.39
CA GLU A 57 13.06 7.19 8.79
C GLU A 57 12.76 8.69 8.66
N GLU A 58 11.59 9.06 8.14
CA GLU A 58 11.19 10.44 7.87
C GLU A 58 10.40 11.08 9.03
N ARG A 59 10.37 10.46 10.23
CA ARG A 59 9.49 10.84 11.35
C ARG A 59 9.45 12.34 11.64
N ASP A 60 10.61 12.99 11.73
CA ASP A 60 10.69 14.39 12.12
C ASP A 60 10.29 15.33 10.96
N ALA A 61 10.52 14.92 9.72
CA ALA A 61 10.05 15.62 8.53
C ALA A 61 8.53 15.50 8.35
N LEU A 62 7.96 14.33 8.61
CA LEU A 62 6.51 14.09 8.52
C LEU A 62 5.72 14.82 9.61
N LYS A 63 6.35 15.09 10.77
CA LYS A 63 5.76 15.94 11.82
C LYS A 63 5.68 17.40 11.42
N SER A 64 6.69 17.92 10.72
CA SER A 64 6.77 19.33 10.32
C SER A 64 6.04 19.61 8.99
N ASP A 65 5.99 18.62 8.09
CA ASP A 65 5.36 18.73 6.77
C ASP A 65 4.29 17.63 6.53
N PRO A 66 3.01 17.93 6.80
CA PRO A 66 1.89 17.06 6.48
C PRO A 66 1.67 16.84 4.98
N ALA A 67 2.15 17.74 4.12
CA ALA A 67 2.06 17.54 2.68
C ALA A 67 2.97 16.38 2.24
N ARG A 68 4.16 16.25 2.85
CA ARG A 68 5.04 15.10 2.63
C ARG A 68 4.38 13.78 3.01
N LEU A 69 3.62 13.75 4.10
CA LEU A 69 2.84 12.57 4.51
C LEU A 69 1.83 12.13 3.43
N TYR A 70 1.13 13.08 2.82
CA TYR A 70 0.17 12.77 1.75
C TYR A 70 0.87 12.30 0.48
N GLN A 71 2.00 12.91 0.12
CA GLN A 71 2.83 12.44 -1.00
C GLN A 71 3.31 11.01 -0.78
N LEU A 72 3.80 10.71 0.42
CA LEU A 72 4.26 9.37 0.76
C LEU A 72 3.14 8.33 0.65
N ALA A 73 1.95 8.67 1.13
CA ALA A 73 0.78 7.81 1.01
C ALA A 73 0.33 7.65 -0.46
N ASP A 74 0.40 8.71 -1.27
CA ASP A 74 0.16 8.61 -2.72
C ASP A 74 1.20 7.72 -3.40
N GLU A 75 2.47 7.76 -3.00
CA GLU A 75 3.55 6.95 -3.57
C GLU A 75 3.47 5.47 -3.15
N ILE A 76 3.08 5.19 -1.91
CA ILE A 76 3.12 3.84 -1.33
C ILE A 76 1.77 3.12 -1.43
N LEU A 77 0.64 3.80 -1.21
CA LEU A 77 -0.66 3.13 -1.10
C LEU A 77 -1.43 3.13 -2.41
N VAL A 78 -1.46 4.26 -3.12
CA VAL A 78 -2.31 4.42 -4.32
C VAL A 78 -2.03 3.39 -5.42
N PRO A 79 -0.76 3.00 -5.71
CA PRO A 79 -0.49 1.99 -6.73
C PRO A 79 -1.13 0.62 -6.45
N HIS A 80 -1.51 0.35 -5.20
CA HIS A 80 -2.05 -0.94 -4.76
C HIS A 80 -3.56 -0.88 -4.49
N ILE A 81 -4.23 0.19 -4.91
CA ILE A 81 -5.68 0.38 -4.74
C ILE A 81 -6.32 0.62 -6.11
N ASP A 82 -7.35 -0.16 -6.46
CA ASP A 82 -8.16 0.12 -7.65
C ASP A 82 -9.19 1.21 -7.32
N PHE A 83 -8.75 2.48 -7.37
CA PHE A 83 -9.63 3.62 -7.10
C PHE A 83 -10.79 3.75 -8.08
N ALA A 84 -10.69 3.21 -9.29
CA ALA A 84 -11.80 3.17 -10.22
C ALA A 84 -12.88 2.18 -9.73
N LYS A 85 -12.47 0.97 -9.34
CA LYS A 85 -13.37 -0.04 -8.74
C LYS A 85 -13.99 0.49 -7.45
N VAL A 86 -13.18 1.03 -6.53
CA VAL A 86 -13.64 1.68 -5.29
C VAL A 86 -14.69 2.76 -5.58
N SER A 87 -14.38 3.68 -6.49
CA SER A 87 -15.28 4.80 -6.83
C SER A 87 -16.61 4.31 -7.42
N SER A 88 -16.54 3.32 -8.31
CA SER A 88 -17.73 2.72 -8.90
C SER A 88 -18.62 2.03 -7.85
N LEU A 89 -18.03 1.32 -6.88
CA LEU A 89 -18.76 0.64 -5.82
C LEU A 89 -19.40 1.63 -4.84
N VAL A 90 -18.67 2.70 -4.50
CA VAL A 90 -19.15 3.76 -3.60
C VAL A 90 -20.32 4.54 -4.24
N LEU A 91 -20.24 4.86 -5.53
CA LEU A 91 -21.31 5.57 -6.23
C LEU A 91 -22.45 4.66 -6.68
N GLY A 92 -22.20 3.36 -6.83
CA GLY A 92 -23.17 2.37 -7.28
C GLY A 92 -23.87 2.79 -8.58
N LYS A 93 -25.21 2.79 -8.59
CA LYS A 93 -26.01 3.17 -9.77
C LYS A 93 -25.74 4.61 -10.27
N HIS A 94 -25.22 5.50 -9.43
CA HIS A 94 -24.90 6.87 -9.82
C HIS A 94 -23.63 6.94 -10.67
N TRP A 95 -22.72 5.96 -10.55
CA TRP A 95 -21.54 5.84 -11.40
C TRP A 95 -21.90 5.77 -12.88
N ASN A 96 -22.83 4.87 -13.23
CA ASN A 96 -23.26 4.63 -14.60
C ASN A 96 -24.04 5.81 -15.23
N ARG A 97 -24.49 6.77 -14.41
CA ARG A 97 -25.20 7.97 -14.86
C ARG A 97 -24.30 9.19 -14.95
N ALA A 98 -23.11 9.11 -14.37
CA ALA A 98 -22.15 10.19 -14.37
C ALA A 98 -21.47 10.27 -15.75
N THR A 99 -21.13 11.47 -16.18
CA THR A 99 -20.28 11.66 -17.36
C THR A 99 -18.85 11.19 -17.06
N PRO A 100 -18.03 10.87 -18.07
CA PRO A 100 -16.63 10.53 -17.87
C PRO A 100 -15.88 11.58 -17.02
N ASN A 101 -16.10 12.86 -17.29
CA ASN A 101 -15.50 13.95 -16.52
C ASN A 101 -15.95 13.95 -15.04
N GLN A 102 -17.20 13.61 -14.76
CA GLN A 102 -17.70 13.50 -13.39
C GLN A 102 -17.11 12.28 -12.67
N GLN A 103 -16.96 11.15 -13.37
CA GLN A 103 -16.32 9.94 -12.83
C GLN A 103 -14.88 10.23 -12.43
N GLU A 104 -14.10 10.83 -13.34
CA GLU A 104 -12.71 11.22 -13.08
C GLU A 104 -12.60 12.23 -11.94
N ALA A 105 -13.41 13.30 -11.98
CA ALA A 105 -13.39 14.33 -10.94
C ALA A 105 -13.78 13.78 -9.56
N PHE A 106 -14.77 12.89 -9.50
CA PHE A 106 -15.14 12.20 -8.27
C PHE A 106 -14.01 11.30 -7.78
N GLN A 107 -13.46 10.45 -8.65
CA GLN A 107 -12.37 9.53 -8.30
C GLN A 107 -11.19 10.29 -7.70
N HIS A 108 -10.73 11.35 -8.38
CA HIS A 108 -9.62 12.17 -7.90
C HIS A 108 -9.94 12.90 -6.59
N ALA A 109 -11.16 13.43 -6.43
CA ALA A 109 -11.57 14.06 -5.18
C ALA A 109 -11.67 13.04 -4.03
N PHE A 110 -12.16 11.84 -4.31
CA PHE A 110 -12.37 10.80 -3.31
C PHE A 110 -11.06 10.13 -2.87
N GLN A 111 -10.15 9.83 -3.81
CA GLN A 111 -8.78 9.38 -3.50
C GLN A 111 -8.10 10.35 -2.54
N ARG A 112 -8.10 11.63 -2.90
CA ARG A 112 -7.53 12.71 -2.08
C ARG A 112 -8.17 12.81 -0.69
N LEU A 113 -9.46 12.50 -0.57
CA LEU A 113 -10.15 12.45 0.73
C LEU A 113 -9.69 11.27 1.57
N LEU A 114 -9.59 10.08 0.99
CA LEU A 114 -9.16 8.88 1.72
C LEU A 114 -7.72 9.02 2.21
N VAL A 115 -6.80 9.41 1.33
CA VAL A 115 -5.39 9.65 1.69
C VAL A 115 -5.31 10.64 2.86
N ARG A 116 -5.96 11.80 2.76
CA ARG A 116 -5.94 12.79 3.85
C ARG A 116 -6.62 12.32 5.14
N THR A 117 -7.59 11.44 5.05
CA THR A 117 -8.36 10.98 6.22
C THR A 117 -7.59 9.92 7.01
N TYR A 118 -6.88 9.04 6.33
CA TYR A 118 -6.24 7.88 6.97
C TYR A 118 -4.72 8.05 7.15
N SER A 119 -4.03 8.85 6.34
CA SER A 119 -2.57 8.98 6.47
C SER A 119 -2.14 9.54 7.82
N THR A 120 -2.94 10.41 8.44
CA THR A 120 -2.61 10.99 9.75
C THR A 120 -2.58 9.95 10.86
N ALA A 121 -3.39 8.89 10.77
CA ALA A 121 -3.38 7.81 11.75
C ALA A 121 -1.99 7.14 11.82
N PHE A 122 -1.32 7.02 10.68
CA PHE A 122 0.02 6.41 10.63
C PHE A 122 1.10 7.25 11.32
N THR A 123 0.97 8.57 11.38
CA THR A 123 1.97 9.43 12.08
C THR A 123 1.95 9.27 13.59
N GLU A 124 0.87 8.72 14.14
CA GLU A 124 0.74 8.46 15.57
C GLU A 124 1.33 7.08 15.95
N LEU A 125 1.57 6.22 14.96
CA LEU A 125 2.07 4.87 15.16
C LEU A 125 3.59 4.84 14.98
N GLN A 126 4.30 4.26 15.95
CA GLN A 126 5.76 4.11 15.91
C GLN A 126 6.19 2.68 15.59
N GLU A 127 5.32 1.72 15.89
CA GLU A 127 5.55 0.31 15.67
C GLU A 127 4.21 -0.38 15.46
N TRP A 128 4.18 -1.34 14.55
CA TRP A 128 3.07 -2.26 14.37
C TRP A 128 3.57 -3.58 13.79
N GLU A 129 2.81 -4.64 14.04
CA GLU A 129 3.00 -5.94 13.41
C GLU A 129 1.70 -6.35 12.70
N ILE A 130 1.82 -6.92 11.51
CA ILE A 130 0.70 -7.56 10.82
C ILE A 130 0.76 -9.06 11.08
N ARG A 131 -0.30 -9.60 11.66
CA ARG A 131 -0.52 -11.03 11.76
C ARG A 131 -1.55 -11.47 10.73
N PHE A 132 -1.14 -12.31 9.78
CA PHE A 132 -2.07 -12.95 8.85
C PHE A 132 -2.88 -14.02 9.55
N LEU A 133 -4.18 -14.03 9.31
CA LEU A 133 -5.09 -15.05 9.82
C LEU A 133 -5.40 -16.06 8.71
N PRO A 134 -5.71 -17.31 9.05
CA PRO A 134 -6.20 -18.27 8.08
C PRO A 134 -7.41 -17.71 7.34
N THR A 135 -7.22 -17.41 6.07
CA THR A 135 -8.32 -17.15 5.16
C THR A 135 -8.94 -18.50 4.82
N ARG A 136 -10.27 -18.64 4.94
CA ARG A 136 -10.92 -19.84 4.39
C ARG A 136 -10.52 -19.91 2.92
N ALA A 137 -10.05 -21.07 2.47
CA ALA A 137 -9.74 -21.31 1.06
C ALA A 137 -11.00 -21.11 0.20
N SER A 138 -11.22 -19.86 -0.15
CA SER A 138 -12.12 -19.31 -1.17
C SER A 138 -11.34 -18.08 -1.63
N ASP A 139 -10.77 -18.00 -2.83
CA ASP A 139 -11.12 -18.67 -4.07
C ASP A 139 -9.86 -18.72 -4.94
N GLY A 140 -9.62 -19.83 -5.64
CA GLY A 140 -8.74 -19.79 -6.81
C GLY A 140 -9.39 -18.88 -7.85
N GLY A 141 -8.74 -17.79 -8.24
CA GLY A 141 -9.26 -16.82 -9.20
C GLY A 141 -8.70 -15.41 -8.99
N ASP A 142 -9.33 -14.44 -9.65
CA ASP A 142 -8.89 -13.04 -9.69
C ASP A 142 -9.52 -12.17 -8.58
N ASP A 143 -10.15 -12.73 -7.53
CA ASP A 143 -10.74 -11.97 -6.40
C ASP A 143 -10.56 -12.76 -5.08
N THR A 144 -10.23 -12.07 -3.99
CA THR A 144 -9.93 -12.68 -2.70
C THR A 144 -10.12 -11.72 -1.54
N ALA A 145 -10.11 -12.26 -0.32
CA ALA A 145 -10.19 -11.49 0.91
C ALA A 145 -9.07 -11.90 1.88
N VAL A 146 -8.09 -11.02 2.11
CA VAL A 146 -6.99 -11.29 3.04
C VAL A 146 -7.35 -10.83 4.45
N ARG A 147 -7.33 -11.75 5.41
CA ARG A 147 -7.62 -11.47 6.82
C ARG A 147 -6.34 -11.24 7.61
N THR A 148 -6.30 -10.16 8.37
CA THR A 148 -5.16 -9.81 9.22
C THR A 148 -5.60 -9.28 10.58
N GLN A 149 -4.65 -9.25 11.52
CA GLN A 149 -4.72 -8.44 12.72
C GLN A 149 -3.57 -7.45 12.73
N LEU A 150 -3.88 -6.17 12.95
CA LEU A 150 -2.89 -5.15 13.26
C LEU A 150 -2.62 -5.19 14.77
N LEU A 151 -1.38 -5.50 15.13
CA LEU A 151 -0.92 -5.54 16.51
C LEU A 151 -0.23 -4.21 16.82
N LEU A 152 -0.77 -3.48 17.79
CA LEU A 152 -0.24 -2.21 18.26
C LEU A 152 0.12 -2.33 19.76
N PRO A 153 1.11 -1.59 20.25
CA PRO A 153 1.47 -1.59 21.66
C PRO A 153 0.28 -1.15 22.53
N GLN A 154 -0.05 -1.94 23.56
CA GLN A 154 -1.05 -1.60 24.57
C GLN A 154 -2.49 -1.39 24.02
N VAL A 155 -2.76 -1.81 22.79
CA VAL A 155 -4.09 -1.77 22.16
C VAL A 155 -4.50 -3.21 21.80
N ASN A 156 -5.80 -3.50 21.87
CA ASN A 156 -6.32 -4.78 21.41
C ASN A 156 -6.03 -4.96 19.90
N PRO A 157 -5.73 -6.20 19.44
CA PRO A 157 -5.57 -6.47 18.02
C PRO A 157 -6.77 -5.99 17.20
N ILE A 158 -6.51 -5.21 16.15
CA ILE A 158 -7.53 -4.66 15.26
C ILE A 158 -7.69 -5.62 14.07
N GLU A 159 -8.90 -6.13 13.82
CA GLU A 159 -9.13 -7.02 12.68
C GLU A 159 -9.26 -6.19 11.40
N VAL A 160 -8.46 -6.52 10.39
CA VAL A 160 -8.51 -5.87 9.08
C VAL A 160 -8.69 -6.92 8.00
N LEU A 161 -9.74 -6.74 7.18
CA LEU A 161 -10.03 -7.56 6.02
C LEU A 161 -9.87 -6.75 4.74
N TYR A 162 -8.93 -7.15 3.89
CA TYR A 162 -8.65 -6.54 2.60
C TYR A 162 -9.35 -7.32 1.50
N HIS A 163 -10.29 -6.69 0.81
CA HIS A 163 -10.85 -7.25 -0.41
C HIS A 163 -9.97 -6.83 -1.59
N MET A 164 -9.41 -7.82 -2.29
CA MET A 164 -8.43 -7.61 -3.34
C MET A 164 -8.83 -8.35 -4.61
N HIS A 165 -8.42 -7.84 -5.77
CA HIS A 165 -8.61 -8.51 -7.04
C HIS A 165 -7.34 -8.45 -7.89
N LEU A 166 -7.11 -9.48 -8.69
CA LEU A 166 -6.01 -9.52 -9.64
C LEU A 166 -6.41 -8.73 -10.88
N LYS A 167 -5.60 -7.74 -11.25
CA LYS A 167 -5.79 -6.91 -12.43
C LYS A 167 -4.45 -6.73 -13.12
N GLU A 168 -4.36 -7.20 -14.36
CA GLU A 168 -3.14 -7.09 -15.17
C GLU A 168 -1.89 -7.65 -14.44
N GLY A 169 -2.07 -8.77 -13.71
CA GLY A 169 -1.00 -9.41 -12.93
C GLY A 169 -0.69 -8.77 -11.58
N ASN A 170 -1.44 -7.73 -11.17
CA ASN A 170 -1.23 -7.05 -9.89
C ASN A 170 -2.45 -7.22 -8.97
N TRP A 171 -2.22 -7.60 -7.72
CA TRP A 171 -3.26 -7.61 -6.70
C TRP A 171 -3.53 -6.19 -6.20
N LEU A 172 -4.76 -5.72 -6.41
CA LEU A 172 -5.20 -4.39 -6.01
C LEU A 172 -6.32 -4.49 -4.98
N ALA A 173 -6.23 -3.71 -3.90
CA ALA A 173 -7.31 -3.59 -2.94
C ALA A 173 -8.45 -2.76 -3.52
N TYR A 174 -9.70 -3.18 -3.28
CA TYR A 174 -10.89 -2.45 -3.67
C TYR A 174 -11.89 -2.22 -2.53
N ASP A 175 -11.66 -2.82 -1.36
CA ASP A 175 -12.33 -2.46 -0.10
C ASP A 175 -11.45 -2.88 1.08
N VAL A 176 -11.58 -2.16 2.19
CA VAL A 176 -10.95 -2.52 3.47
C VAL A 176 -12.03 -2.49 4.53
N LYS A 177 -12.11 -3.56 5.33
CA LYS A 177 -12.97 -3.61 6.52
C LYS A 177 -12.11 -3.56 7.76
N ILE A 178 -12.40 -2.61 8.65
CA ILE A 178 -11.74 -2.48 9.95
C ILE A 178 -12.79 -2.76 11.01
N ASP A 179 -12.55 -3.74 11.87
CA ASP A 179 -13.51 -4.21 12.89
C ASP A 179 -14.93 -4.43 12.33
N GLY A 180 -14.99 -5.05 11.15
CA GLY A 180 -16.23 -5.37 10.44
C GLY A 180 -16.85 -4.22 9.63
N ILE A 181 -16.32 -3.00 9.72
CA ILE A 181 -16.86 -1.84 9.01
C ILE A 181 -16.14 -1.66 7.67
N SER A 182 -16.86 -1.91 6.57
CA SER A 182 -16.40 -1.69 5.19
C SER A 182 -16.33 -0.20 4.85
N LEU A 183 -15.17 0.23 4.35
CA LEU A 183 -14.94 1.58 3.86
C LEU A 183 -15.88 1.90 2.70
N VAL A 184 -15.96 1.01 1.70
CA VAL A 184 -16.84 1.18 0.53
C VAL A 184 -18.30 1.31 0.98
N THR A 185 -18.76 0.44 1.87
CA THR A 185 -20.16 0.44 2.34
C THR A 185 -20.50 1.70 3.13
N ASN A 186 -19.57 2.14 3.98
CA ASN A 186 -19.73 3.36 4.78
C ASN A 186 -19.87 4.60 3.89
N TYR A 187 -18.92 4.80 2.96
CA TYR A 187 -18.98 5.94 2.04
C TYR A 187 -20.16 5.86 1.08
N ARG A 188 -20.50 4.67 0.58
CA ARG A 188 -21.70 4.46 -0.26
C ARG A 188 -22.96 4.94 0.45
N THR A 189 -23.11 4.64 1.73
CA THR A 189 -24.27 5.08 2.53
C THR A 189 -24.32 6.60 2.64
N SER A 190 -23.17 7.22 2.96
CA SER A 190 -23.07 8.68 3.10
C SER A 190 -23.31 9.41 1.78
N PHE A 191 -22.62 9.00 0.71
CA PHE A 191 -22.69 9.66 -0.59
C PHE A 191 -24.03 9.45 -1.29
N ASN A 192 -24.70 8.31 -1.12
CA ASN A 192 -26.07 8.15 -1.64
C ASN A 192 -27.05 9.15 -1.01
N ARG A 193 -26.86 9.53 0.27
CA ARG A 193 -27.67 10.57 0.92
C ARG A 193 -27.39 11.94 0.31
N GLU A 194 -26.12 12.25 0.11
CA GLU A 194 -25.68 13.51 -0.49
C GLU A 194 -26.11 13.66 -1.96
N LEU A 195 -25.94 12.62 -2.77
CA LEU A 195 -26.31 12.61 -4.20
C LEU A 195 -27.80 12.90 -4.42
N ARG A 196 -28.68 12.45 -3.51
CA ARG A 196 -30.11 12.78 -3.57
C ARG A 196 -30.42 14.24 -3.32
N THR A 197 -29.53 14.93 -2.60
CA THR A 197 -29.73 16.32 -2.16
C THR A 197 -29.06 17.31 -3.10
N VAL A 198 -27.81 17.03 -3.50
CA VAL A 198 -26.97 18.01 -4.21
C VAL A 198 -26.50 17.53 -5.60
N GLY A 199 -26.89 16.32 -6.01
CA GLY A 199 -26.43 15.72 -7.27
C GLY A 199 -24.93 15.43 -7.29
N MET A 200 -24.43 14.98 -8.45
CA MET A 200 -23.04 14.57 -8.61
C MET A 200 -22.07 15.75 -8.45
N ASP A 201 -22.31 16.86 -9.14
CA ASP A 201 -21.43 18.03 -9.08
C ASP A 201 -21.39 18.65 -7.68
N GLY A 202 -22.53 18.63 -6.98
CA GLY A 202 -22.61 19.08 -5.59
C GLY A 202 -21.80 18.19 -4.64
N LEU A 203 -21.85 16.86 -4.83
CA LEU A 203 -21.02 15.94 -4.05
C LEU A 203 -19.53 16.16 -4.31
N ILE A 204 -19.11 16.23 -5.58
CA ILE A 204 -17.72 16.49 -5.98
C ILE A 204 -17.22 17.80 -5.35
N ARG A 205 -18.03 18.87 -5.43
CA ARG A 205 -17.72 20.15 -4.80
C ARG A 205 -17.56 20.03 -3.29
N LYS A 206 -18.48 19.34 -2.60
CA LYS A 206 -18.39 19.11 -1.14
C LYS A 206 -17.11 18.37 -0.75
N ILE A 207 -16.75 17.30 -1.45
CA ILE A 207 -15.52 16.55 -1.19
C ILE A 207 -14.28 17.43 -1.45
N THR A 208 -14.30 18.22 -2.52
CA THR A 208 -13.18 19.12 -2.87
C THR A 208 -12.94 20.16 -1.77
N VAL A 209 -14.00 20.81 -1.27
CA VAL A 209 -13.93 21.75 -0.14
C VAL A 209 -13.44 21.06 1.13
N LEU A 210 -13.85 19.82 1.40
CA LEU A 210 -13.36 19.06 2.54
C LEU A 210 -11.85 18.78 2.45
N ASN A 211 -11.35 18.48 1.25
CA ASN A 211 -9.92 18.29 1.01
C ASN A 211 -9.12 19.57 1.27
N GLU A 212 -9.62 20.73 0.83
CA GLU A 212 -8.98 22.03 1.05
C GLU A 212 -8.96 22.43 2.54
N LYS A 213 -10.08 22.24 3.25
CA LYS A 213 -10.17 22.55 4.68
C LYS A 213 -9.20 21.72 5.53
N ARG A 214 -8.96 20.46 5.15
CA ARG A 214 -8.02 19.58 5.86
C ARG A 214 -6.57 20.02 5.70
N VAL A 215 -6.21 20.68 4.59
CA VAL A 215 -4.90 21.33 4.42
C VAL A 215 -4.77 22.50 5.39
N GLN A 216 -5.74 23.43 5.37
CA GLN A 216 -5.68 24.66 6.17
C GLN A 216 -5.66 24.40 7.69
N LYS A 217 -6.47 23.45 8.19
CA LYS A 217 -6.49 23.13 9.62
C LYS A 217 -5.13 22.61 10.11
N GLN A 218 -4.37 21.98 9.23
CA GLN A 218 -3.08 21.42 9.55
C GLN A 218 -1.97 22.48 9.49
N ASP A 219 -2.00 23.40 8.52
CA ASP A 219 -1.08 24.55 8.45
C ASP A 219 -1.14 25.41 9.72
N VAL A 220 -2.36 25.63 10.26
CA VAL A 220 -2.59 26.37 11.50
C VAL A 220 -2.07 25.65 12.73
N LYS A 221 -2.04 24.31 12.74
CA LYS A 221 -1.50 23.53 13.87
C LYS A 221 0.04 23.52 13.89
N ASN A 222 0.65 23.74 12.73
CA ASN A 222 2.10 23.68 12.53
C ASN A 222 2.78 25.07 12.53
N SER A 223 2.00 26.16 12.67
CA SER A 223 2.48 27.55 12.83
C SER A 223 2.52 27.94 14.31
#